data_AF-A0A3B8M443-F1
#
_entry.id   AF-A0A3B8M443-F1
#
_cell.length_a   1.000
_cell.length_b   1.000
_cell.length_c   1.000
_cell.angle_alpha   90.00
_cell.angle_beta   90.00
_cell.angle_gamma   90.00
#
_symmetry.space_group_name_H-M   'P 1'
#
loop_
_entity.id
_entity.type
_entity.pdbx_description
1 polymer ?
#
loop_
_entity_poly.entity_id
_entity_poly.type
_entity_poly.pdbx_seq_one_letter_code
_entity_poly.pdbx_strand_id
1 'polypeptide(L)'
;FTATHASEGSLYQLVGVSCHPSARGQRIGRQLVDLQITRGWSLPGVHSVLGFTRPTGRHLSPGVPLDDYVSSHEDGSTTDPTLSFHTAAGAVVLSHHENFRPNDHESLGSGVLISYPRPIPATDPAHQPLHGRMTNRSR
;
A
#
# COMPACT_ATOMS: atom_id res chain seq x y z
N PHE A 1 4.11 -11.91 15.67
CA PHE A 1 3.18 -10.78 15.53
C PHE A 1 2.40 -10.62 16.80
N THR A 2 3.09 -10.14 17.83
CA THR A 2 2.51 -9.80 19.12
C THR A 2 1.58 -8.62 18.93
N ALA A 3 0.31 -8.84 19.20
CA ALA A 3 -0.73 -7.84 19.08
C ALA A 3 -0.54 -6.77 20.16
N THR A 4 0.20 -5.70 19.85
CA THR A 4 0.20 -4.46 20.64
C THR A 4 -0.94 -3.57 20.15
N HIS A 5 -2.18 -4.07 20.24
CA HIS A 5 -3.35 -3.26 19.95
C HIS A 5 -3.50 -2.21 21.05
N ALA A 6 -3.55 -0.94 20.64
CA ALA A 6 -3.95 0.17 21.48
C ALA A 6 -5.14 0.84 20.79
N SER A 7 -6.25 1.04 21.52
CA SER A 7 -7.46 1.65 20.94
C SER A 7 -7.21 3.07 20.42
N GLU A 8 -6.29 3.78 21.06
CA GLU A 8 -5.86 5.14 20.69
C GLU A 8 -4.52 5.15 19.93
N GLY A 9 -4.14 4.03 19.31
CA GLY A 9 -2.91 3.94 18.54
C GLY A 9 -2.97 4.82 17.28
N SER A 10 -1.86 5.49 16.97
CA SER A 10 -1.74 6.35 15.78
C SER A 10 -1.51 5.59 14.47
N LEU A 11 -1.35 4.26 14.55
CA LEU A 11 -1.07 3.38 13.43
C LEU A 11 -2.28 2.50 13.13
N TYR A 12 -2.78 2.60 11.90
CA TYR A 12 -3.78 1.67 11.39
C TYR A 12 -3.08 0.55 10.61
N GLN A 13 -3.03 -0.65 11.19
CA GLN A 13 -2.35 -1.79 10.58
C GLN A 13 -3.35 -2.72 9.87
N LEU A 14 -3.19 -2.90 8.56
CA LEU A 14 -3.85 -3.96 7.80
C LEU A 14 -3.19 -5.30 8.16
N VAL A 15 -3.94 -6.18 8.80
CA VAL A 15 -3.44 -7.50 9.25
C VAL A 15 -3.54 -8.56 8.16
N GLY A 16 -4.55 -8.46 7.29
CA GLY A 16 -4.74 -9.37 6.16
C GLY A 16 -5.93 -8.97 5.30
N VAL A 17 -5.87 -9.31 4.02
CA VAL A 17 -6.98 -9.21 3.07
C VAL A 17 -7.09 -10.52 2.34
N SER A 18 -8.28 -11.10 2.36
CA SER A 18 -8.57 -12.38 1.74
C SER A 18 -9.89 -12.31 0.99
N CYS A 19 -9.95 -12.97 -0.15
CA CYS A 19 -11.19 -13.22 -0.88
C CYS A 19 -11.31 -14.71 -1.19
N HIS A 20 -12.53 -15.21 -1.25
CA HIS A 20 -12.75 -16.60 -1.65
C HIS A 20 -12.23 -16.82 -3.08
N PRO A 21 -11.57 -17.96 -3.39
CA PRO A 21 -11.02 -18.19 -4.73
C PRO A 21 -12.04 -18.10 -5.87
N SER A 22 -13.31 -18.42 -5.62
CA SER A 22 -14.39 -18.26 -6.63
C SER A 22 -14.68 -16.81 -7.02
N ALA A 23 -14.22 -15.84 -6.21
CA ALA A 23 -14.37 -14.41 -6.48
C ALA A 23 -13.15 -13.79 -7.20
N ARG A 24 -12.17 -14.61 -7.62
CA ARG A 24 -11.04 -14.15 -8.43
C ARG A 24 -11.53 -13.47 -9.71
N GLY A 25 -10.83 -12.43 -10.14
CA GLY A 25 -11.19 -11.63 -11.31
C GLY A 25 -12.28 -10.57 -11.08
N GLN A 26 -13.02 -10.63 -9.97
CA GLN A 26 -14.10 -9.67 -9.66
C GLN A 26 -13.62 -8.40 -8.94
N ARG A 27 -12.30 -8.24 -8.78
CA ARG A 27 -11.66 -7.10 -8.09
C ARG A 27 -12.08 -6.91 -6.61
N ILE A 28 -12.72 -7.90 -5.98
CA ILE A 28 -13.16 -7.80 -4.57
C ILE A 28 -11.99 -7.49 -3.63
N GLY A 29 -10.86 -8.19 -3.77
CA GLY A 29 -9.67 -7.91 -2.94
C GLY A 29 -9.20 -6.46 -3.04
N ARG A 30 -9.25 -5.88 -4.25
CA ARG A 30 -8.89 -4.47 -4.48
C ARG A 30 -9.87 -3.53 -3.79
N GLN A 31 -11.18 -3.75 -3.96
CA GLN A 31 -12.21 -2.94 -3.30
C GLN A 31 -12.07 -3.00 -1.77
N LEU A 32 -11.78 -4.17 -1.21
CA LEU A 32 -11.56 -4.32 0.23
C LEU A 32 -10.36 -3.50 0.71
N VAL A 33 -9.22 -3.54 0.01
CA VAL A 33 -8.04 -2.72 0.33
C VAL A 33 -8.38 -1.24 0.25
N ASP A 34 -8.99 -0.78 -0.84
CA ASP A 34 -9.35 0.64 -1.03
C ASP A 34 -10.27 1.15 0.09
N LEU A 35 -11.23 0.32 0.52
CA LEU A 35 -12.10 0.60 1.67
C LEU A 35 -11.32 0.69 2.98
N GLN A 36 -10.38 -0.22 3.24
CA GLN A 36 -9.56 -0.17 4.46
C GLN A 36 -8.62 1.04 4.48
N ILE A 37 -8.03 1.43 3.35
CA ILE A 37 -7.20 2.64 3.23
C ILE A 37 -8.03 3.88 3.53
N THR A 38 -9.20 3.99 2.90
CA THR A 38 -10.14 5.11 3.11
C THR A 38 -10.56 5.17 4.58
N ARG A 39 -10.89 4.01 5.17
CA ARG A 39 -11.24 3.91 6.59
C ARG A 39 -10.10 4.37 7.48
N GLY A 40 -8.90 3.84 7.29
CA GLY A 40 -7.71 4.18 8.09
C GLY A 40 -7.47 5.69 8.12
N TRP A 41 -7.53 6.35 6.96
CA TRP A 41 -7.34 7.80 6.87
C TRP A 41 -8.52 8.64 7.39
N SER A 42 -9.72 8.06 7.49
CA SER A 42 -10.88 8.74 8.07
C SER A 42 -10.90 8.77 9.59
N LEU A 43 -10.10 7.94 10.26
CA LEU A 43 -10.08 7.83 11.71
C LEU A 43 -9.28 8.97 12.36
N PRO A 44 -9.85 9.70 13.34
CA PRO A 44 -9.10 10.69 14.12
C PRO A 44 -7.89 10.05 14.81
N GLY A 45 -6.77 10.78 14.88
CA GLY A 45 -5.53 10.31 15.52
C GLY A 45 -4.68 9.34 14.69
N VAL A 46 -5.20 8.81 13.57
CA VAL A 46 -4.40 7.96 12.67
C VAL A 46 -3.46 8.82 11.82
N HIS A 47 -2.17 8.52 11.93
CA HIS A 47 -1.09 9.21 11.20
C HIS A 47 -0.42 8.32 10.16
N SER A 48 -0.59 6.99 10.22
CA SER A 48 -0.08 6.07 9.21
C SER A 48 -1.02 4.90 8.98
N VAL A 49 -1.14 4.48 7.72
CA VAL A 49 -1.82 3.25 7.30
C VAL A 49 -0.76 2.30 6.77
N LEU A 50 -0.53 1.19 7.46
CA LEU A 50 0.59 0.28 7.23
C LEU A 50 0.09 -1.17 7.11
N GLY A 51 0.93 -2.05 6.61
CA GLY A 51 0.68 -3.48 6.67
C GLY A 51 1.96 -4.26 6.44
N PHE A 52 2.07 -5.43 7.03
CA PHE A 52 3.07 -6.39 6.60
C PHE A 52 2.44 -7.29 5.55
N THR A 53 3.04 -7.31 4.37
CA THR A 53 2.69 -8.22 3.29
C THR A 53 3.77 -9.26 3.08
N ARG A 54 3.50 -10.21 2.18
CA ARG A 54 4.33 -11.36 1.92
C ARG A 54 4.69 -11.44 0.43
N PRO A 55 5.97 -11.63 0.05
CA PRO A 55 6.37 -11.80 -1.35
C PRO A 55 6.12 -13.25 -1.81
N THR A 56 4.91 -13.54 -2.28
CA THR A 56 4.48 -14.93 -2.59
C THR A 56 5.25 -15.60 -3.74
N GLY A 57 5.90 -14.83 -4.61
CA GLY A 57 6.73 -15.36 -5.69
C GLY A 57 8.15 -15.72 -5.27
N ARG A 58 8.57 -15.36 -4.05
CA ARG A 58 9.98 -15.40 -3.63
C ARG A 58 10.61 -16.80 -3.66
N HIS A 59 9.84 -17.84 -3.35
CA HIS A 59 10.30 -19.23 -3.42
C HIS A 59 10.77 -19.68 -4.81
N LEU A 60 10.42 -18.96 -5.88
CA LEU A 60 10.91 -19.23 -7.24
C LEU A 60 12.37 -18.81 -7.43
N SER A 61 12.89 -17.95 -6.53
CA SER A 61 14.24 -17.40 -6.56
C SER A 61 14.93 -17.54 -5.18
N PRO A 62 15.09 -18.76 -4.64
CA PRO A 62 15.48 -18.96 -3.24
C PRO A 62 16.91 -18.53 -2.89
N GLY A 63 17.78 -18.36 -3.89
CA GLY A 63 19.14 -17.84 -3.70
C GLY A 63 19.25 -16.32 -3.70
N VAL A 64 18.15 -15.59 -3.97
CA VAL A 64 18.15 -14.13 -4.08
C VAL A 64 17.83 -13.51 -2.70
N PRO A 65 18.69 -12.63 -2.15
CA PRO A 65 18.38 -11.87 -0.93
C PRO A 65 17.04 -11.12 -1.04
N LEU A 66 16.32 -10.94 0.08
CA LEU A 66 15.02 -10.25 0.03
C LEU A 66 15.12 -8.83 -0.52
N ASP A 67 16.18 -8.12 -0.17
CA ASP A 67 16.44 -6.76 -0.65
C ASP A 67 16.55 -6.69 -2.17
N ASP A 68 17.35 -7.58 -2.76
CA ASP A 68 17.51 -7.69 -4.21
C ASP A 68 16.20 -8.13 -4.90
N TYR A 69 15.47 -9.07 -4.28
CA TYR A 69 14.19 -9.55 -4.80
C TYR A 69 13.16 -8.40 -4.87
N VAL A 70 13.00 -7.63 -3.79
CA VAL A 70 12.06 -6.51 -3.77
C VAL A 70 12.53 -5.37 -4.68
N SER A 71 13.83 -5.07 -4.71
CA SER A 71 14.40 -4.05 -5.61
C SER A 71 14.11 -4.39 -7.09
N SER A 72 14.31 -5.65 -7.47
CA SER A 72 14.00 -6.13 -8.83
C SER A 72 12.50 -6.08 -9.17
N HIS A 73 11.63 -6.12 -8.15
CA HIS A 73 10.21 -5.92 -8.34
C HIS A 73 9.89 -4.42 -8.54
N GLU A 74 10.49 -3.55 -7.74
CA GLU A 74 10.28 -2.10 -7.80
C GLU A 74 10.81 -1.47 -9.09
N ASP A 75 11.92 -1.98 -9.63
CA ASP A 75 12.48 -1.55 -10.92
C ASP A 75 11.77 -2.18 -12.14
N GLY A 76 10.88 -3.14 -11.90
CA GLY A 76 10.09 -3.83 -12.93
C GLY A 76 10.78 -4.99 -13.64
N SER A 77 11.99 -5.38 -13.24
CA SER A 77 12.72 -6.54 -13.79
C SER A 77 12.03 -7.87 -13.45
N THR A 78 11.34 -7.94 -12.31
CA THR A 78 10.54 -9.09 -11.88
C THR A 78 9.16 -8.65 -11.39
N THR A 79 8.27 -9.61 -11.20
CA THR A 79 6.91 -9.34 -10.73
C THR A 79 6.55 -10.32 -9.62
N ASP A 80 6.32 -9.78 -8.42
CA ASP A 80 5.68 -10.52 -7.34
C ASP A 80 4.16 -10.23 -7.35
N PRO A 81 3.27 -11.23 -7.43
CA PRO A 81 1.83 -10.99 -7.51
C PRO A 81 1.25 -10.25 -6.31
N THR A 82 1.77 -10.51 -5.11
CA THR A 82 1.25 -9.91 -3.87
C THR A 82 1.80 -8.50 -3.66
N LEU A 83 3.09 -8.27 -3.93
CA LEU A 83 3.64 -6.92 -3.92
C LEU A 83 2.94 -6.06 -4.98
N SER A 84 2.77 -6.58 -6.21
CA SER A 84 2.04 -5.89 -7.29
C SER A 84 0.61 -5.52 -6.88
N PHE A 85 -0.09 -6.40 -6.16
CA PHE A 85 -1.44 -6.13 -5.68
C PHE A 85 -1.49 -4.91 -4.76
N HIS A 86 -0.51 -4.76 -3.85
CA HIS A 86 -0.44 -3.65 -2.93
C HIS A 86 0.11 -2.38 -3.58
N THR A 87 1.17 -2.46 -4.38
CA THR A 87 1.74 -1.30 -5.06
C THR A 87 0.78 -0.71 -6.08
N ALA A 88 -0.01 -1.54 -6.78
CA ALA A 88 -1.10 -1.07 -7.64
C ALA A 88 -2.23 -0.36 -6.87
N ALA A 89 -2.37 -0.61 -5.56
CA ALA A 89 -3.26 0.12 -4.66
C ALA A 89 -2.60 1.37 -4.03
N GLY A 90 -1.41 1.75 -4.49
CA GLY A 90 -0.68 2.92 -4.02
C GLY A 90 0.21 2.66 -2.81
N ALA A 91 0.43 1.40 -2.42
CA ALA A 91 1.38 1.09 -1.37
C ALA A 91 2.82 1.38 -1.80
N VAL A 92 3.65 1.81 -0.86
CA VAL A 92 5.11 1.90 -1.01
C VAL A 92 5.78 0.99 0.00
N VAL A 93 6.91 0.39 -0.39
CA VAL A 93 7.72 -0.44 0.49
C VAL A 93 8.49 0.45 1.48
N LEU A 94 8.53 0.04 2.75
CA LEU A 94 9.26 0.75 3.81
C LEU A 94 10.46 -0.03 4.33
N SER A 95 10.34 -1.35 4.48
CA SER A 95 11.43 -2.20 4.98
C SER A 95 11.23 -3.68 4.67
N HIS A 96 12.35 -4.40 4.65
CA HIS A 96 12.46 -5.82 4.36
C HIS A 96 12.79 -6.59 5.64
N HIS A 97 12.10 -7.70 5.88
CA HIS A 97 12.24 -8.49 7.11
C HIS A 97 12.40 -9.96 6.76
N GLU A 98 13.63 -10.47 6.85
CA GLU A 98 13.88 -11.90 6.77
C GLU A 98 13.36 -12.61 8.04
N ASN A 99 12.98 -13.88 7.92
CA ASN A 99 12.50 -14.72 9.03
C ASN A 99 11.28 -14.14 9.80
N PHE A 100 10.54 -13.25 9.15
CA PHE A 100 9.34 -12.62 9.64
C PHE A 100 8.21 -13.59 10.03
N ARG A 101 7.98 -14.62 9.19
CA ARG A 101 7.00 -15.70 9.40
C ARG A 101 7.63 -17.04 8.97
N PRO A 102 8.45 -17.69 9.81
CA PRO A 102 9.26 -18.85 9.40
C PRO A 102 8.52 -20.00 8.71
N ASN A 103 7.22 -20.17 8.99
CA ASN A 103 6.38 -21.23 8.39
C ASN A 103 5.77 -20.84 7.03
N ASP A 104 6.05 -19.65 6.51
CA ASP A 104 5.61 -19.20 5.20
C ASP A 104 6.61 -19.63 4.11
N HIS A 105 6.37 -20.80 3.52
CA HIS A 105 7.30 -21.37 2.54
C HIS A 105 7.33 -20.63 1.20
N GLU A 106 6.23 -20.04 0.74
CA GLU A 106 6.23 -19.31 -0.55
C GLU A 106 7.04 -18.01 -0.46
N SER A 107 7.02 -17.39 0.72
CA SER A 107 7.77 -16.17 1.01
C SER A 107 9.16 -16.44 1.59
N LEU A 108 9.57 -17.71 1.73
CA LEU A 108 10.79 -18.13 2.43
C LEU A 108 10.92 -17.54 3.85
N GLY A 109 9.79 -17.40 4.51
CA GLY A 109 9.67 -16.78 5.82
C GLY A 109 9.81 -15.27 5.85
N SER A 110 10.01 -14.61 4.72
CA SER A 110 10.18 -13.17 4.61
C SER A 110 8.87 -12.38 4.76
N GLY A 111 8.99 -11.11 5.14
CA GLY A 111 7.90 -10.14 5.19
C GLY A 111 8.36 -8.77 4.70
N VAL A 112 7.44 -8.02 4.11
CA VAL A 112 7.70 -6.67 3.59
C VAL A 112 6.73 -5.72 4.28
N LEU A 113 7.27 -4.71 4.95
CA LEU A 113 6.45 -3.63 5.52
C LEU A 113 6.12 -2.66 4.40
N ILE A 114 4.82 -2.41 4.21
CA ILE A 114 4.30 -1.46 3.25
C ILE A 114 3.51 -0.35 3.96
N SER A 115 3.46 0.81 3.34
CA SER A 115 2.60 1.92 3.76
C SER A 115 1.74 2.42 2.62
N TYR A 116 0.55 2.91 2.95
CA TYR A 116 -0.32 3.61 2.01
C TYR A 116 -0.24 5.09 2.33
N PRO A 117 0.40 5.91 1.48
CA PRO A 117 0.47 7.35 1.70
C PRO A 117 -0.91 7.98 1.83
N ARG A 118 -0.98 9.09 2.57
CA ARG A 118 -2.23 9.86 2.68
C ARG A 118 -2.57 10.45 1.30
N PRO A 119 -3.80 10.24 0.79
CA PRO A 119 -4.22 10.90 -0.43
C PRO A 119 -4.13 12.41 -0.28
N ILE A 120 -3.48 13.08 -1.22
CA ILE A 120 -3.53 14.54 -1.31
C ILE A 120 -4.96 14.87 -1.78
N PRO A 121 -5.71 15.72 -1.06
CA PRO A 121 -7.02 16.17 -1.54
C PRO A 121 -6.84 16.76 -2.94
N ALA A 122 -7.65 16.31 -3.90
CA ALA A 122 -7.67 16.94 -5.21
C ALA A 122 -7.94 18.44 -4.99
N THR A 123 -7.05 19.29 -5.48
CA THR A 123 -7.29 20.73 -5.48
C THR A 123 -8.55 20.96 -6.31
N ASP A 124 -9.61 21.45 -5.68
CA ASP A 124 -10.84 21.78 -6.39
C ASP A 124 -10.52 22.88 -7.43
N PRO A 125 -10.64 22.62 -8.74
CA PRO A 125 -10.38 23.64 -9.76
C PRO A 125 -11.39 24.80 -9.71
N ALA A 126 -12.45 24.71 -8.91
CA ALA A 126 -13.46 25.76 -8.77
C ALA A 126 -13.00 26.97 -7.92
N HIS A 127 -11.83 26.93 -7.28
CA HIS A 127 -11.35 28.01 -6.40
C HIS A 127 -10.12 28.76 -6.94
N GLN A 128 -10.11 29.14 -8.23
CA GLN A 128 -9.24 30.22 -8.69
C GLN A 128 -9.86 31.58 -8.33
N PRO A 129 -9.16 32.47 -7.61
CA PRO A 129 -9.66 33.83 -7.39
C PRO A 129 -9.72 34.56 -8.74
N LEU A 130 -10.90 35.10 -9.09
CA LEU A 130 -11.07 35.99 -10.24
C LEU A 130 -10.09 37.16 -10.12
N HIS A 131 -8.96 37.10 -10.83
CA HIS A 131 -8.15 38.27 -11.07
C HIS A 131 -8.91 39.18 -12.05
N GLY A 132 -9.20 40.39 -11.56
CA GLY A 132 -9.96 41.41 -12.26
C GLY A 132 -9.39 41.70 -13.65
N ARG A 133 -10.22 41.48 -14.67
CA ARG A 133 -9.96 41.93 -16.03
C ARG A 133 -10.16 43.46 -16.08
N MET A 134 -9.12 44.21 -15.76
CA MET A 134 -9.09 45.65 -16.06
C MET A 134 -9.11 45.82 -17.58
N THR A 135 -10.21 46.38 -18.07
CA THR A 135 -10.40 46.81 -19.45
C THR A 135 -9.47 47.97 -19.76
N ASN A 136 -8.53 47.80 -20.70
CA ASN A 136 -7.81 48.93 -21.27
C ASN A 136 -8.65 49.48 -22.44
N ARG A 137 -9.29 50.64 -22.26
CA ARG A 137 -9.92 51.39 -23.35
C ARG A 137 -8.85 52.25 -24.02
N SER A 138 -8.68 52.03 -25.32
CA SER A 138 -7.91 52.86 -26.24
C SER A 138 -8.34 54.33 -26.18
N ARG A 139 -7.35 55.22 -26.15
CA ARG A 139 -7.30 56.46 -26.92
C ARG A 139 -5.86 56.71 -27.36
#